data_AF-A0AAQ0IXX1-F1
#
_entry.id   AF-A0AAQ0IXX1-F1
#
_cell.length_a   1.000
_cell.length_b   1.000
_cell.length_c   1.000
_cell.angle_alpha   90.00
_cell.angle_beta   90.00
_cell.angle_gamma   90.00
#
_symmetry.space_group_name_H-M   'P 1'
#
loop_
_entity.id
_entity.type
_entity.pdbx_description
1 polymer ?
#
loop_
_entity_poly.entity_id
_entity_poly.type
_entity_poly.pdbx_seq_one_letter_code
_entity_poly.pdbx_strand_id
1 'polypeptide(L)'
;MHKKSALLTVITLAIAAYAGSAAATVPNFTADCPMNIKVKSQDGNVYINGKKASLKTNAPNAYSAQSGKIMIGISADSATSEPSIDYAIKHDNRANGICTVQSWSAGKAATLPMAKGDSPYQGKWVAKNSGTGQTVAVIRVDGKEQVWVNDVKVKAKRADGALQIRQGMILYTLQGDPRVRGESEWQDSDAGSTGPISFE
;
A
#
# COMPACT_ATOMS: atom_id res chain seq x y z
N MET A 1 4.10 -64.48 -7.86
CA MET A 1 3.38 -63.58 -8.78
C MET A 1 2.09 -63.14 -8.09
N HIS A 2 1.75 -61.85 -8.15
CA HIS A 2 0.48 -61.19 -7.76
C HIS A 2 0.32 -60.87 -6.27
N LYS A 3 -0.17 -59.70 -5.82
CA LYS A 3 -0.38 -58.35 -6.37
C LYS A 3 -0.59 -57.47 -5.12
N LYS A 4 0.08 -56.31 -5.05
CA LYS A 4 -0.09 -55.32 -3.98
C LYS A 4 -1.44 -54.61 -4.16
N SER A 5 -2.26 -54.48 -3.11
CA SER A 5 -3.39 -53.56 -3.08
C SER A 5 -3.17 -52.53 -1.98
N ALA A 6 -2.68 -51.37 -2.38
CA ALA A 6 -2.63 -50.17 -1.55
C ALA A 6 -4.00 -49.48 -1.64
N LEU A 7 -4.66 -49.32 -0.49
CA LEU A 7 -5.86 -48.51 -0.33
C LEU A 7 -5.40 -47.06 -0.13
N LEU A 8 -5.68 -46.19 -1.12
CA LEU A 8 -5.41 -44.76 -1.05
C LEU A 8 -6.65 -44.04 -0.50
N THR A 9 -6.54 -43.49 0.70
CA THR A 9 -7.55 -42.64 1.32
C THR A 9 -7.41 -41.21 0.78
N VAL A 10 -8.44 -40.71 0.10
CA VAL A 10 -8.49 -39.32 -0.40
C VAL A 10 -8.98 -38.42 0.74
N ILE A 11 -8.11 -37.52 1.21
CA ILE A 11 -8.46 -36.46 2.17
C ILE A 11 -8.78 -35.20 1.35
N THR A 12 -10.06 -34.84 1.29
CA THR A 12 -10.54 -33.61 0.67
C THR A 12 -10.29 -32.43 1.62
N LEU A 13 -9.31 -31.57 1.30
CA LEU A 13 -9.03 -30.35 2.04
C LEU A 13 -9.88 -29.20 1.49
N ALA A 14 -10.95 -28.85 2.20
CA ALA A 14 -11.73 -27.66 1.90
C ALA A 14 -10.95 -26.40 2.30
N ILE A 15 -10.37 -25.71 1.32
CA ILE A 15 -9.69 -24.42 1.54
C ILE A 15 -10.77 -23.34 1.57
N ALA A 16 -11.19 -22.94 2.76
CA ALA A 16 -11.93 -21.71 2.96
C ALA A 16 -11.02 -20.52 2.59
N ALA A 17 -11.31 -19.86 1.48
CA ALA A 17 -10.67 -18.61 1.11
C ALA A 17 -11.12 -17.52 2.10
N TYR A 18 -10.33 -17.31 3.15
CA TYR A 18 -10.43 -16.09 3.94
C TYR A 18 -9.98 -14.93 3.04
N ALA A 19 -10.95 -14.20 2.48
CA ALA A 19 -10.72 -12.83 2.04
C ALA A 19 -10.28 -12.04 3.28
N GLY A 20 -8.96 -11.92 3.46
CA GLY A 20 -8.39 -11.06 4.48
C GLY A 20 -8.72 -9.63 4.12
N SER A 21 -9.80 -9.09 4.68
CA SER A 21 -9.99 -7.65 4.77
C SER A 21 -8.76 -7.12 5.50
N ALA A 22 -7.84 -6.49 4.79
CA ALA A 22 -6.79 -5.72 5.42
C ALA A 22 -7.53 -4.68 6.27
N ALA A 23 -7.57 -4.91 7.59
CA ALA A 23 -8.12 -3.93 8.51
C ALA A 23 -7.23 -2.69 8.35
N ALA A 24 -7.75 -1.70 7.63
CA ALA A 24 -7.07 -0.43 7.40
C ALA A 24 -6.75 0.13 8.77
N THR A 25 -5.48 0.00 9.15
CA THR A 25 -4.96 0.49 10.41
C THR A 25 -4.71 1.98 10.21
N VAL A 26 -5.04 2.81 11.20
CA VAL A 26 -4.79 4.26 11.13
C VAL A 26 -3.32 4.48 10.72
N PRO A 27 -3.05 5.33 9.70
CA PRO A 27 -1.68 5.60 9.28
C PRO A 27 -0.88 6.21 10.45
N ASN A 28 0.42 5.92 10.51
CA ASN A 28 1.27 6.53 11.53
C ASN A 28 1.57 7.97 11.10
N PHE A 29 1.39 8.95 11.98
CA PHE A 29 1.69 10.34 11.68
C PHE A 29 1.94 11.18 12.93
N THR A 30 2.52 12.36 12.73
CA THR A 30 2.59 13.45 13.71
C THR A 30 2.05 14.72 13.05
N ALA A 31 1.12 15.39 13.71
CA ALA A 31 0.51 16.62 13.24
C ALA A 31 0.36 17.64 14.38
N ASP A 32 0.49 18.91 14.04
CA ASP A 32 0.22 20.04 14.93
C ASP A 32 -1.04 20.76 14.47
N CYS A 33 -2.06 20.78 15.32
CA CYS A 33 -3.24 21.58 15.09
C CYS A 33 -3.10 22.93 15.79
N PRO A 34 -3.82 23.97 15.32
CA PRO A 34 -3.94 25.23 16.04
C PRO A 34 -4.25 25.06 17.53
N MET A 35 -3.92 26.08 18.32
CA MET A 35 -4.06 26.09 19.79
C MET A 35 -3.19 25.06 20.53
N ASN A 36 -2.01 24.77 19.98
CA ASN A 36 -1.00 23.87 20.58
C ASN A 36 -1.50 22.44 20.78
N ILE A 37 -2.40 21.96 19.94
CA ILE A 37 -2.89 20.58 20.00
C ILE A 37 -1.95 19.71 19.19
N LYS A 38 -1.25 18.79 19.86
CA LYS A 38 -0.35 17.83 19.23
C LYS A 38 -1.05 16.50 19.02
N VAL A 39 -1.01 15.99 17.80
CA VAL A 39 -1.63 14.72 17.45
C VAL A 39 -0.55 13.77 16.95
N LYS A 40 -0.55 12.55 17.50
CA LYS A 40 0.33 11.47 17.04
C LYS A 40 -0.50 10.22 16.81
N SER A 41 -0.36 9.58 15.67
CA SER A 41 -0.79 8.20 15.49
C SER A 41 0.41 7.26 15.43
N GLN A 42 0.35 6.20 16.23
CA GLN A 42 1.39 5.19 16.32
C GLN A 42 0.77 3.83 16.67
N ASP A 43 1.16 2.80 15.93
CA ASP A 43 0.77 1.40 16.16
C ASP A 43 -0.77 1.22 16.22
N GLY A 44 -1.47 1.91 15.31
CA GLY A 44 -2.93 1.88 15.23
C GLY A 44 -3.67 2.64 16.35
N ASN A 45 -2.94 3.32 17.23
CA ASN A 45 -3.50 4.17 18.27
C ASN A 45 -3.34 5.64 17.89
N VAL A 46 -4.20 6.50 18.44
CA VAL A 46 -4.10 7.97 18.29
C VAL A 46 -3.95 8.60 19.67
N TYR A 47 -3.07 9.58 19.75
CA TYR A 47 -2.74 10.32 20.96
C TYR A 47 -2.95 11.81 20.69
N ILE A 48 -3.69 12.47 21.58
CA ILE A 48 -3.95 13.92 21.55
C ILE A 48 -3.31 14.51 22.80
N ASN A 49 -2.35 15.43 22.62
CA ASN A 49 -1.50 15.99 23.67
C ASN A 49 -0.85 14.90 24.55
N GLY A 50 -0.40 13.81 23.92
CA GLY A 50 0.22 12.66 24.59
C GLY A 50 -0.75 11.72 25.31
N LYS A 51 -2.04 12.05 25.40
CA LYS A 51 -3.06 11.17 25.99
C LYS A 51 -3.68 10.29 24.91
N LYS A 52 -3.76 8.98 25.15
CA LYS A 52 -4.43 8.04 24.25
C LYS A 52 -5.90 8.45 24.08
N ALA A 53 -6.32 8.62 22.85
CA ALA A 53 -7.67 9.00 22.46
C ALA A 53 -8.56 7.77 22.22
N SER A 54 -9.86 7.96 22.36
CA SER A 54 -10.86 6.99 21.92
C SER A 54 -10.97 7.06 20.40
N LEU A 55 -10.64 5.97 19.71
CA LEU A 55 -10.65 5.88 18.26
C LEU A 55 -11.95 5.21 17.77
N LYS A 56 -12.55 5.78 16.73
CA LYS A 56 -13.69 5.22 16.01
C LYS A 56 -13.38 5.19 14.51
N THR A 57 -13.66 4.07 13.86
CA THR A 57 -13.65 3.97 12.40
C THR A 57 -15.01 4.40 11.87
N ASN A 58 -15.04 5.41 11.01
CA ASN A 58 -16.30 5.93 10.43
C ASN A 58 -16.54 5.37 9.02
N ALA A 59 -15.47 5.17 8.25
CA ALA A 59 -15.48 4.56 6.93
C ALA A 59 -14.10 3.94 6.64
N PRO A 60 -13.92 3.21 5.52
CA PRO A 60 -12.58 2.84 5.06
C PRO A 60 -11.67 4.07 4.97
N ASN A 61 -10.48 3.99 5.56
CA ASN A 61 -9.49 5.09 5.64
C ASN A 61 -9.97 6.39 6.30
N ALA A 62 -11.12 6.38 7.00
CA ALA A 62 -11.67 7.54 7.70
C ALA A 62 -11.96 7.21 9.17
N TYR A 63 -11.33 7.95 10.07
CA TYR A 63 -11.36 7.71 11.51
C TYR A 63 -11.66 8.99 12.26
N SER A 64 -12.19 8.86 13.47
CA SER A 64 -12.26 9.94 14.44
C SER A 64 -11.60 9.54 15.75
N ALA A 65 -10.77 10.40 16.29
CA ALA A 65 -10.13 10.24 17.59
C ALA A 65 -10.59 11.33 18.55
N GLN A 66 -10.99 10.94 19.76
CA GLN A 66 -11.50 11.86 20.77
C GLN A 66 -10.70 11.81 22.06
N SER A 67 -10.34 12.98 22.58
CA SER A 67 -9.77 13.14 23.94
C SER A 67 -10.46 14.31 24.62
N GLY A 68 -11.36 14.01 25.56
CA GLY A 68 -12.21 15.01 26.20
C GLY A 68 -13.09 15.74 25.19
N LYS A 69 -12.89 17.06 25.06
CA LYS A 69 -13.64 17.90 24.11
C LYS A 69 -13.00 17.97 22.73
N ILE A 70 -11.76 17.52 22.56
CA ILE A 70 -11.04 17.60 21.28
C ILE A 70 -11.43 16.38 20.43
N MET A 71 -11.92 16.66 19.24
CA MET A 71 -12.20 15.70 18.18
C MET A 71 -11.16 15.90 17.08
N ILE A 72 -10.55 14.81 16.63
CA ILE A 72 -9.65 14.78 15.46
C ILE A 72 -10.29 13.90 14.40
N GLY A 73 -10.52 14.45 13.21
CA GLY A 73 -10.83 13.69 12.01
C GLY A 73 -9.55 13.31 11.29
N ILE A 74 -9.50 12.07 10.78
CA ILE A 74 -8.37 11.51 10.07
C ILE A 74 -8.92 10.86 8.81
N SER A 75 -8.58 11.39 7.64
CA SER A 75 -8.99 10.83 6.35
C SER A 75 -7.81 10.67 5.41
N ALA A 76 -7.73 9.53 4.73
CA ALA A 76 -6.76 9.30 3.67
C ALA A 76 -7.49 8.78 2.42
N ASP A 77 -7.09 9.26 1.25
CA ASP A 77 -7.66 8.81 -0.02
C ASP A 77 -7.31 7.33 -0.28
N SER A 78 -6.12 6.91 0.17
CA SER A 78 -5.66 5.54 0.12
C SER A 78 -4.78 5.19 1.31
N ALA A 79 -4.44 3.90 1.45
CA ALA A 79 -3.48 3.45 2.45
C ALA A 79 -2.06 4.02 2.24
N THR A 80 -1.80 4.68 1.12
CA THR A 80 -0.49 5.24 0.71
C THR A 80 -0.53 6.75 0.49
N SER A 81 -1.62 7.44 0.83
CA SER A 81 -1.72 8.90 0.75
C SER A 81 -1.46 9.55 2.10
N GLU A 82 -0.90 10.76 2.08
CA GLU A 82 -0.80 11.60 3.27
C GLU A 82 -2.19 11.84 3.87
N PRO A 83 -2.40 11.57 5.18
CA PRO A 83 -3.71 11.77 5.76
C PRO A 83 -4.01 13.26 5.92
N SER A 84 -5.23 13.65 5.59
CA SER A 84 -5.81 14.92 6.01
C SER A 84 -6.27 14.82 7.46
N ILE A 85 -5.86 15.80 8.27
CA ILE A 85 -6.17 15.86 9.70
C ILE A 85 -6.94 17.15 9.99
N ASP A 86 -8.18 17.02 10.42
CA ASP A 86 -8.99 18.13 10.91
C ASP A 86 -9.19 18.03 12.43
N TYR A 87 -9.42 19.16 13.07
CA TYR A 87 -9.76 19.23 14.48
C TYR A 87 -11.02 20.05 14.70
N ALA A 88 -11.73 19.69 15.76
CA ALA A 88 -12.84 20.46 16.31
C ALA A 88 -12.88 20.34 17.83
N ILE A 89 -13.30 21.40 18.51
CA ILE A 89 -13.57 21.36 19.95
C ILE A 89 -15.07 21.38 20.20
N LYS A 90 -15.54 20.35 20.91
CA LYS A 90 -16.94 20.22 21.27
C LYS A 90 -17.41 21.43 22.06
N HIS A 91 -18.52 22.02 21.63
CA HIS A 91 -19.13 23.23 22.19
C HIS A 91 -18.33 24.53 21.97
N ASP A 92 -17.39 24.54 21.03
CA ASP A 92 -16.74 25.76 20.54
C ASP A 92 -16.72 25.78 19.01
N ASN A 93 -17.76 26.38 18.41
CA ASN A 93 -17.92 26.47 16.96
C ASN A 93 -16.86 27.34 16.27
N ARG A 94 -15.98 28.01 17.02
CA ARG A 94 -14.85 28.79 16.47
C ARG A 94 -13.52 28.05 16.54
N ALA A 95 -13.49 26.92 17.23
CA ALA A 95 -12.27 26.14 17.46
C ALA A 95 -12.27 24.87 16.61
N ASN A 96 -12.28 25.07 15.30
CA ASN A 96 -12.19 24.03 14.28
C ASN A 96 -11.22 24.44 13.17
N GLY A 97 -10.66 23.47 12.45
CA GLY A 97 -9.77 23.74 11.32
C GLY A 97 -8.94 22.53 10.92
N ILE A 98 -7.89 22.78 10.14
CA ILE A 98 -6.98 21.75 9.62
C ILE A 98 -5.67 21.79 10.41
N CYS A 99 -5.13 20.61 10.71
CA CYS A 99 -3.83 20.46 11.34
C CYS A 99 -2.73 20.40 10.28
N THR A 100 -1.54 20.88 10.62
CA THR A 100 -0.34 20.72 9.79
C THR A 100 0.28 19.36 10.08
N VAL A 101 0.31 18.48 9.07
CA VAL A 101 1.01 17.21 9.16
C VAL A 101 2.51 17.47 9.07
N GLN A 102 3.25 17.09 10.10
CA GLN A 102 4.71 17.26 10.18
C GLN A 102 5.45 16.07 9.58
N SER A 103 4.90 14.88 9.79
CA SER A 103 5.44 13.64 9.27
C SER A 103 4.34 12.59 9.23
N TRP A 104 4.40 11.70 8.26
CA TRP A 104 3.51 10.55 8.19
C TRP A 104 4.23 9.38 7.53
N SER A 105 3.72 8.19 7.79
CA SER A 105 4.10 6.96 7.12
C SER A 105 2.85 6.11 6.97
N ALA A 106 2.63 5.60 5.78
CA ALA A 106 1.55 4.68 5.50
C ALA A 106 1.74 3.43 6.38
N GLY A 107 0.88 3.28 7.39
CA GLY A 107 1.03 2.29 8.45
C GLY A 107 1.16 0.89 7.87
N LYS A 108 2.26 0.17 8.14
CA LYS A 108 2.65 -1.18 7.66
C LYS A 108 2.53 -1.49 6.16
N ALA A 109 1.89 -0.65 5.34
CA ALA A 109 1.82 -0.72 3.89
C ALA A 109 2.97 0.06 3.21
N ALA A 110 3.63 1.00 3.92
CA ALA A 110 4.81 1.72 3.40
C ALA A 110 6.16 1.27 4.00
N THR A 111 6.30 -0.04 4.20
CA THR A 111 7.63 -0.66 4.09
C THR A 111 7.83 -1.21 2.68
N LEU A 112 7.47 -0.45 1.65
CA LEU A 112 8.12 -0.62 0.36
C LEU A 112 9.42 0.18 0.45
N PRO A 113 10.60 -0.46 0.40
CA PRO A 113 11.86 0.26 0.42
C PRO A 113 11.84 1.36 -0.63
N MET A 114 12.15 2.59 -0.23
CA MET A 114 12.54 3.58 -1.22
C MET A 114 13.81 3.05 -1.89
N ALA A 115 13.78 2.97 -3.22
CA ALA A 115 14.94 2.73 -4.04
C ALA A 115 16.11 3.61 -3.60
N LYS A 116 17.14 3.03 -2.98
CA LYS A 116 18.37 3.75 -2.62
C LYS A 116 19.27 3.85 -3.85
N GLY A 117 18.93 4.75 -4.77
CA GLY A 117 19.75 4.99 -5.96
C GLY A 117 19.22 6.09 -6.87
N ASP A 118 19.95 6.32 -7.96
CA ASP A 118 19.73 7.44 -8.88
C ASP A 118 18.44 7.33 -9.72
N SER A 119 17.70 6.22 -9.60
CA SER A 119 16.42 5.99 -10.28
C SER A 119 15.27 5.74 -9.29
N PRO A 120 14.10 6.38 -9.48
CA PRO A 120 12.91 6.13 -8.68
C PRO A 120 12.33 4.71 -8.86
N TYR A 121 12.78 3.98 -9.87
CA TYR A 121 12.33 2.62 -10.18
C TYR A 121 13.27 1.53 -9.66
N GLN A 122 14.47 1.89 -9.19
CA GLN A 122 15.50 0.93 -8.81
C GLN A 122 14.99 -0.01 -7.71
N GLY A 123 15.22 -1.31 -7.88
CA GLY A 123 14.82 -2.32 -6.90
C GLY A 123 14.23 -3.55 -7.57
N LYS A 124 13.56 -4.37 -6.74
CA LYS A 124 12.90 -5.58 -7.18
C LYS A 124 11.39 -5.37 -7.11
N TRP A 125 10.70 -5.84 -8.13
CA TRP A 125 9.25 -5.74 -8.27
C TRP A 125 8.68 -7.11 -8.63
N VAL A 126 7.47 -7.37 -8.19
CA VAL A 126 6.77 -8.65 -8.38
C VAL A 126 5.43 -8.38 -9.05
N ALA A 127 5.27 -8.91 -10.25
CA ALA A 127 4.02 -8.89 -10.99
C ALA A 127 3.19 -10.13 -10.60
N LYS A 128 1.92 -9.91 -10.23
CA LYS A 128 0.98 -10.98 -9.89
C LYS A 128 -0.22 -10.95 -10.82
N ASN A 129 -0.75 -12.12 -11.14
CA ASN A 129 -2.01 -12.23 -11.88
C ASN A 129 -3.19 -11.85 -10.99
N SER A 130 -4.08 -10.96 -11.46
CA SER A 130 -5.24 -10.51 -10.69
C SER A 130 -6.25 -11.62 -10.39
N GLY A 131 -6.37 -12.61 -11.28
CA GLY A 131 -7.31 -13.72 -11.10
C GLY A 131 -6.79 -14.81 -10.17
N THR A 132 -5.49 -15.14 -10.25
CA THR A 132 -4.92 -16.29 -9.52
C THR A 132 -3.99 -15.92 -8.37
N GLY A 133 -3.52 -14.67 -8.30
CA GLY A 133 -2.49 -14.23 -7.36
C GLY A 133 -1.09 -14.80 -7.63
N GLN A 134 -0.92 -15.61 -8.67
CA GLN A 134 0.34 -16.24 -9.05
C GLN A 134 1.35 -15.16 -9.48
N THR A 135 2.60 -15.31 -9.06
CA THR A 135 3.70 -14.50 -9.60
C THR A 135 3.92 -14.84 -11.06
N VAL A 136 3.77 -13.85 -11.94
CA VAL A 136 4.00 -13.99 -13.38
C VAL A 136 5.37 -13.47 -13.79
N ALA A 137 5.92 -12.50 -13.04
CA ALA A 137 7.24 -11.98 -13.29
C ALA A 137 7.89 -11.38 -12.05
N VAL A 138 9.22 -11.50 -11.99
CA VAL A 138 10.09 -10.74 -11.11
C VAL A 138 10.87 -9.76 -11.98
N ILE A 139 10.71 -8.46 -11.69
CA ILE A 139 11.35 -7.38 -12.43
C ILE A 139 12.42 -6.78 -11.54
N ARG A 140 13.66 -6.67 -12.04
CA ARG A 140 14.74 -5.94 -11.37
C ARG A 140 15.10 -4.72 -12.18
N VAL A 141 15.26 -3.60 -11.50
CA VAL A 141 15.72 -2.34 -12.09
C VAL A 141 16.97 -1.88 -11.34
N ASP A 142 18.06 -1.59 -12.04
CA ASP A 142 19.26 -1.04 -11.43
C ASP A 142 19.20 0.50 -11.31
N GLY A 143 20.26 1.12 -10.76
CA GLY A 143 20.32 2.59 -10.61
C GLY A 143 20.40 3.36 -11.93
N LYS A 144 20.71 2.67 -13.03
CA LYS A 144 20.79 3.23 -14.39
C LYS A 144 19.56 2.86 -15.23
N GLU A 145 18.51 2.33 -14.59
CA GLU A 145 17.27 1.89 -15.23
C GLU A 145 17.45 0.75 -16.25
N GLN A 146 18.49 -0.04 -16.08
CA GLN A 146 18.58 -1.30 -16.79
C GLN A 146 17.62 -2.28 -16.13
N VAL A 147 16.87 -3.00 -16.97
CA VAL A 147 15.77 -3.84 -16.50
C VAL A 147 16.00 -5.30 -16.86
N TRP A 148 15.68 -6.17 -15.90
CA TRP A 148 15.59 -7.61 -16.10
C TRP A 148 14.20 -8.10 -15.71
N VAL A 149 13.57 -8.91 -16.57
CA VAL A 149 12.31 -9.60 -16.28
C VAL A 149 12.62 -11.09 -16.25
N ASN A 150 12.38 -11.74 -15.11
CA ASN A 150 12.72 -13.16 -14.89
C ASN A 150 14.18 -13.46 -15.28
N ASP A 151 15.11 -12.65 -14.79
CA ASP A 151 16.55 -12.70 -15.06
C ASP A 151 16.98 -12.41 -16.52
N VAL A 152 16.03 -12.17 -17.44
CA VAL A 152 16.32 -11.78 -18.83
C VAL A 152 16.38 -10.27 -18.95
N LYS A 153 17.51 -9.74 -19.43
CA LYS A 153 17.66 -8.30 -19.66
C LYS A 153 16.75 -7.85 -20.80
N VAL A 154 15.96 -6.80 -20.56
CA VAL A 154 15.00 -6.24 -21.52
C VAL A 154 15.19 -4.74 -21.68
N LYS A 155 14.61 -4.19 -22.75
CA LYS A 155 14.57 -2.74 -22.95
C LYS A 155 13.42 -2.15 -22.13
N ALA A 156 13.69 -1.02 -21.51
CA ALA A 156 12.70 -0.18 -20.86
C ALA A 156 12.76 1.22 -21.45
N LYS A 157 11.65 1.94 -21.40
CA LYS A 157 11.58 3.35 -21.77
C LYS A 157 10.77 4.11 -20.73
N ARG A 158 11.16 5.35 -20.47
CA ARG A 158 10.30 6.28 -19.76
C ARG A 158 9.23 6.83 -20.71
N ALA A 159 7.98 6.79 -20.29
CA ALA A 159 6.85 7.40 -20.99
C ALA A 159 5.81 7.81 -19.96
N ASP A 160 5.26 9.02 -20.10
CA ASP A 160 4.13 9.51 -19.29
C ASP A 160 4.33 9.39 -17.77
N GLY A 161 5.55 9.66 -17.29
CA GLY A 161 5.88 9.59 -15.87
C GLY A 161 6.12 8.17 -15.31
N ALA A 162 6.01 7.14 -16.14
CA ALA A 162 6.22 5.74 -15.78
C ALA A 162 7.41 5.11 -16.53
N LEU A 163 7.90 3.97 -16.03
CA LEU A 163 8.86 3.11 -16.73
C LEU A 163 8.09 1.95 -17.39
N GLN A 164 8.01 1.99 -18.71
CA GLN A 164 7.37 0.97 -19.53
C GLN A 164 8.39 -0.06 -20.00
N ILE A 165 8.11 -1.32 -19.74
CA ILE A 165 8.94 -2.47 -20.07
C ILE A 165 8.11 -3.40 -20.95
N ARG A 166 8.61 -3.73 -22.14
CA ARG A 166 7.91 -4.63 -23.06
C ARG A 166 8.68 -5.93 -23.23
N GLN A 167 7.98 -7.05 -23.10
CA GLN A 167 8.49 -8.38 -23.39
C GLN A 167 7.45 -9.13 -24.23
N GLY A 168 7.65 -9.12 -25.56
CA GLY A 168 6.65 -9.65 -26.48
C GLY A 168 5.34 -8.87 -26.39
N MET A 169 4.25 -9.58 -26.09
CA MET A 169 2.90 -9.03 -25.92
C MET A 169 2.61 -8.53 -24.50
N ILE A 170 3.58 -8.67 -23.59
CA ILE A 170 3.44 -8.23 -22.19
C ILE A 170 4.03 -6.82 -22.03
N LEU A 171 3.22 -5.92 -21.49
CA LEU A 171 3.61 -4.59 -21.06
C LEU A 171 3.59 -4.54 -19.54
N TYR A 172 4.71 -4.16 -18.93
CA TYR A 172 4.81 -3.82 -17.52
C TYR A 172 5.00 -2.30 -17.39
N THR A 173 4.22 -1.67 -16.52
CA THR A 173 4.27 -0.24 -16.25
C THR A 173 4.61 -0.05 -14.78
N LEU A 174 5.81 0.47 -14.50
CA LEU A 174 6.23 0.79 -13.13
C LEU A 174 6.03 2.28 -12.88
N GLN A 175 5.43 2.61 -11.74
CA GLN A 175 5.23 3.99 -11.31
C GLN A 175 6.34 4.41 -10.34
N GLY A 176 7.03 5.50 -10.68
CA GLY A 176 8.23 5.94 -9.98
C GLY A 176 7.91 6.80 -8.77
N ASP A 177 6.82 7.56 -8.83
CA ASP A 177 6.33 8.37 -7.72
C ASP A 177 5.80 7.45 -6.61
N PRO A 178 6.35 7.54 -5.38
CA PRO A 178 5.89 6.75 -4.23
C PRO A 178 4.39 6.86 -3.94
N ARG A 179 3.73 7.97 -4.33
CA ARG A 179 2.30 8.22 -4.10
C ARG A 179 1.40 7.32 -4.95
N VAL A 180 1.85 7.02 -6.18
CA VAL A 180 1.11 6.22 -7.17
C VAL A 180 1.80 4.89 -7.50
N ARG A 181 2.84 4.52 -6.74
CA ARG A 181 3.60 3.28 -6.97
C ARG A 181 2.73 2.01 -6.90
N GLY A 182 1.68 2.05 -6.09
CA GLY A 182 0.66 1.00 -6.00
C GLY A 182 -0.19 0.83 -7.26
N GLU A 183 -0.12 1.77 -8.20
CA GLU A 183 -0.79 1.73 -9.51
C GLU A 183 0.09 1.08 -10.59
N SER A 184 1.25 0.53 -10.22
CA SER A 184 2.06 -0.24 -11.15
C SER A 184 1.33 -1.52 -11.57
N GLU A 185 1.28 -1.80 -12.85
CA GLU A 185 0.48 -2.89 -13.40
C GLU A 185 1.14 -3.53 -14.63
N TRP A 186 0.69 -4.74 -14.97
CA TRP A 186 1.06 -5.40 -16.20
C TRP A 186 -0.16 -5.86 -16.99
N GLN A 187 0.02 -6.02 -18.29
CA GLN A 187 -0.99 -6.54 -19.20
C GLN A 187 -0.33 -7.42 -20.25
N ASP A 188 -0.90 -8.59 -20.49
CA ASP A 188 -0.61 -9.46 -21.63
C ASP A 188 -1.79 -9.42 -22.59
N SER A 189 -1.57 -8.82 -23.77
CA SER A 189 -2.61 -8.67 -24.78
C SER A 189 -2.95 -9.98 -25.51
N ASP A 190 -2.08 -10.98 -25.47
CA ASP A 190 -2.33 -12.29 -26.09
C ASP A 190 -3.24 -13.13 -25.19
N ALA A 191 -2.85 -13.27 -23.93
CA ALA A 191 -3.59 -14.04 -22.94
C ALA A 191 -4.81 -13.29 -22.37
N GLY A 192 -4.94 -11.98 -22.65
CA GLY A 192 -5.98 -11.12 -22.06
C GLY A 192 -5.87 -11.01 -20.54
N SER A 193 -4.67 -11.21 -19.99
CA SER A 193 -4.43 -11.26 -18.55
C SER A 193 -3.72 -10.01 -18.06
N THR A 194 -3.90 -9.70 -16.78
CA THR A 194 -3.38 -8.47 -16.16
C THR A 194 -3.15 -8.69 -14.67
N GLY A 195 -2.43 -7.76 -14.06
CA GLY A 195 -2.54 -7.55 -12.64
C GLY A 195 -1.54 -6.59 -12.04
N PRO A 196 -1.53 -6.49 -10.71
CA PRO A 196 -0.72 -5.52 -10.02
C PRO A 196 0.75 -5.92 -10.06
N ILE A 197 1.60 -4.89 -10.01
CA ILE A 197 3.03 -5.01 -9.74
C ILE A 197 3.30 -4.33 -8.40
N SER A 198 3.94 -5.05 -7.49
CA SER A 198 4.32 -4.51 -6.18
C SER A 198 5.84 -4.47 -6.05
N PHE A 199 6.36 -3.44 -5.40
CA PHE A 199 7.76 -3.38 -5.01
C PHE A 199 8.04 -4.40 -3.88
N GLU A 200 9.27 -4.92 -3.79
CA GLU A 200 9.73 -5.85 -2.74
C GLU A 200 10.75 -5.19 -1.78
#